data_AF-A0A1H4ZTS5-F1
#
_entry.id   AF-A0A1H4ZTS5-F1
#
_cell.length_a   1.000
_cell.length_b   1.000
_cell.length_c   1.000
_cell.angle_alpha   90.00
_cell.angle_beta   90.00
_cell.angle_gamma   90.00
#
_symmetry.space_group_name_H-M   'P 1'
#
loop_
_entity.id
_entity.type
_entity.pdbx_description
1 polymer ?
#
loop_
_entity_poly.entity_id
_entity_poly.type
_entity_poly.pdbx_seq_one_letter_code
_entity_poly.pdbx_strand_id
1 'polypeptide(L)'
;MDAVRLIVTSRRALAGSGGAPEIMTEVWQAQALAQAIGSRFAVFGPPELRGEALGLTELAGRGCGVLDTPELADGALRAAQLTELGDARQALLNLGSLLGEAGIALVGLASAADDEATYWQCMEAIDAADESRDRVLEMLRRLADRDEVLAEREAG
;
A
#
# COMPACT_ATOMS: atom_id res chain seq x y z
N MET A 1 -2.38 -10.93 -11.91
CA MET A 1 -0.96 -10.59 -11.72
C MET A 1 -0.61 -10.75 -10.24
N ASP A 2 0.63 -11.09 -9.90
CA ASP A 2 1.08 -11.16 -8.50
C ASP A 2 1.34 -9.77 -7.89
N ALA A 3 1.28 -9.71 -6.56
CA ALA A 3 1.42 -8.47 -5.80
C ALA A 3 2.75 -7.75 -6.06
N VAL A 4 3.88 -8.48 -6.08
CA VAL A 4 5.20 -7.87 -6.24
C VAL A 4 5.33 -7.19 -7.60
N ARG A 5 4.87 -7.82 -8.68
CA ARG A 5 4.88 -7.21 -10.02
C ARG A 5 4.02 -5.95 -10.09
N LEU A 6 2.84 -5.95 -9.47
CA LEU A 6 1.98 -4.78 -9.43
C LEU A 6 2.62 -3.65 -8.62
N ILE A 7 3.22 -3.96 -7.46
CA ILE A 7 3.92 -2.97 -6.63
C ILE A 7 5.08 -2.34 -7.40
N VAL A 8 5.93 -3.16 -8.06
CA VAL A 8 7.05 -2.66 -8.87
C VAL A 8 6.54 -1.77 -10.01
N THR A 9 5.40 -2.12 -10.62
CA THR A 9 4.77 -1.30 -11.66
C THR A 9 4.33 0.05 -11.08
N SER A 10 3.67 0.05 -9.92
CA SER A 10 3.28 1.29 -9.24
C SER A 10 4.47 2.17 -8.86
N ARG A 11 5.55 1.59 -8.33
CA ARG A 11 6.75 2.35 -7.97
C ARG A 11 7.40 3.02 -9.18
N ARG A 12 7.48 2.30 -10.30
CA ARG A 12 8.01 2.86 -11.56
C ARG A 12 7.15 3.99 -12.11
N ALA A 13 5.82 3.83 -12.04
CA ALA A 13 4.89 4.83 -12.50
C ALA A 13 4.98 6.09 -11.63
N LEU A 14 4.96 5.94 -10.30
CA LEU A 14 5.15 7.05 -9.36
C LEU A 14 6.47 7.79 -9.56
N ALA A 15 7.58 7.06 -9.74
CA ALA A 15 8.90 7.67 -10.01
C ALA A 15 8.99 8.35 -11.38
N GLY A 16 8.12 7.97 -12.32
CA GLY A 16 8.01 8.57 -13.65
C GLY A 16 7.02 9.74 -13.74
N SER A 17 6.27 10.04 -12.68
CA SER A 17 5.27 11.11 -12.68
C SER A 17 5.94 12.49 -12.76
N GLY A 18 5.49 13.30 -13.72
CA GLY A 18 6.07 14.61 -14.01
C GLY A 18 5.38 15.80 -13.35
N GLY A 19 4.15 15.62 -12.84
CA GLY A 19 3.33 16.69 -12.27
C GLY A 19 2.41 16.23 -11.15
N ALA A 20 1.78 17.20 -10.48
CA ALA A 20 0.89 16.93 -9.35
C ALA A 20 -0.28 16.00 -9.68
N PRO A 21 -1.00 16.15 -10.81
CA PRO A 21 -2.10 15.24 -11.16
C PRO A 21 -1.65 13.79 -11.35
N GLU A 22 -0.49 13.58 -11.99
CA GLU A 22 0.07 12.24 -12.16
C GLU A 22 0.53 11.64 -10.84
N ILE A 23 1.15 12.43 -9.96
CA ILE A 23 1.54 11.97 -8.61
C ILE A 23 0.29 11.58 -7.80
N MET A 24 -0.74 12.42 -7.78
CA MET A 24 -1.98 12.14 -7.05
C MET A 24 -2.66 10.87 -7.55
N THR A 25 -2.69 10.67 -8.88
CA THR A 25 -3.21 9.42 -9.50
C THR A 25 -2.40 8.19 -9.08
N GLU A 26 -1.08 8.29 -9.09
CA GLU A 26 -0.19 7.17 -8.75
C GLU A 26 -0.22 6.84 -7.25
N VAL A 27 -0.36 7.84 -6.39
CA VAL A 27 -0.58 7.65 -4.96
C VAL A 27 -1.94 6.99 -4.70
N TRP A 28 -3.01 7.45 -5.37
CA TRP A 28 -4.32 6.81 -5.28
C TRP A 28 -4.26 5.33 -5.69
N GLN A 29 -3.56 5.01 -6.79
CA GLN A 29 -3.35 3.62 -7.23
C GLN A 29 -2.54 2.80 -6.22
N ALA A 30 -1.55 3.41 -5.55
CA ALA A 30 -0.77 2.76 -4.51
C ALA A 30 -1.64 2.41 -3.28
N GLN A 31 -2.50 3.34 -2.84
CA GLN A 31 -3.47 3.11 -1.76
C GLN A 31 -4.49 2.03 -2.15
N ALA A 32 -5.07 2.09 -3.35
CA ALA A 32 -6.01 1.07 -3.82
C ALA A 32 -5.36 -0.33 -3.90
N LEU A 33 -4.09 -0.41 -4.32
CA LEU A 33 -3.33 -1.65 -4.34
C LEU A 33 -3.03 -2.16 -2.91
N ALA A 34 -2.68 -1.27 -1.98
CA ALA A 34 -2.48 -1.61 -0.57
C ALA A 34 -3.75 -2.18 0.05
N GLN A 35 -4.90 -1.55 -0.21
CA GLN A 35 -6.22 -2.02 0.22
C GLN A 35 -6.53 -3.42 -0.31
N ALA A 36 -6.30 -3.66 -1.61
CA ALA A 36 -6.54 -4.97 -2.23
C ALA A 36 -5.61 -6.06 -1.68
N ILE A 37 -4.35 -5.74 -1.42
CA ILE A 37 -3.38 -6.66 -0.79
C ILE A 37 -3.80 -7.00 0.64
N GLY A 38 -4.17 -5.99 1.44
CA GLY A 38 -4.69 -6.18 2.80
C GLY A 38 -5.91 -7.10 2.82
N SER A 39 -6.88 -6.84 1.94
CA SER A 39 -8.10 -7.66 1.84
C SER A 39 -7.78 -9.11 1.51
N ARG A 40 -6.85 -9.34 0.57
CA ARG A 40 -6.41 -10.71 0.24
C ARG A 40 -5.66 -11.39 1.38
N PHE A 41 -4.83 -10.69 2.14
CA PHE A 41 -4.19 -11.25 3.33
C PHE A 41 -5.22 -11.61 4.41
N ALA A 42 -6.26 -10.80 4.61
CA ALA A 42 -7.30 -11.08 5.59
C ALA A 42 -8.07 -12.38 5.26
N VAL A 43 -8.28 -12.66 3.98
CA VAL A 43 -9.02 -13.85 3.50
C VAL A 43 -8.11 -15.08 3.37
N PHE A 44 -6.97 -14.94 2.70
CA PHE A 44 -6.13 -16.06 2.27
C PHE A 44 -4.78 -16.16 2.98
N GLY A 45 -4.40 -15.15 3.76
CA GLY A 45 -3.13 -15.10 4.48
C GLY A 45 -3.11 -15.93 5.76
N PRO A 46 -1.95 -16.01 6.42
CA PRO A 46 -1.82 -16.65 7.74
C PRO A 46 -2.79 -16.01 8.74
N PRO A 47 -3.46 -16.81 9.60
CA PRO A 47 -4.50 -16.32 10.49
C PRO A 47 -4.01 -15.26 11.48
N GLU A 48 -2.73 -15.30 11.86
CA GLU A 48 -2.09 -14.34 12.77
C GLU A 48 -2.03 -12.91 12.20
N LEU A 49 -2.08 -12.79 10.87
CA LEU A 49 -2.05 -11.50 10.18
C LEU A 49 -3.43 -10.88 9.99
N ARG A 50 -4.51 -11.63 10.21
CA ARG A 50 -5.86 -11.21 9.79
C ARG A 50 -6.29 -9.87 10.37
N GLY A 51 -6.00 -9.61 11.64
CA GLY A 51 -6.34 -8.33 12.29
C GLY A 51 -5.64 -7.15 11.62
N GLU A 52 -4.33 -7.24 11.43
CA GLU A 52 -3.54 -6.18 10.79
C GLU A 52 -3.86 -6.03 9.30
N ALA A 53 -4.19 -7.13 8.62
CA ALA A 53 -4.60 -7.11 7.22
C ALA A 53 -5.95 -6.37 7.02
N LEU A 54 -6.89 -6.53 7.95
CA LEU A 54 -8.13 -5.75 7.97
C LEU A 54 -7.84 -4.28 8.25
N GLY A 55 -7.02 -3.98 9.25
CA GLY A 55 -6.59 -2.61 9.54
C GLY A 55 -5.91 -1.93 8.35
N LEU A 56 -5.02 -2.63 7.65
CA LEU A 56 -4.41 -2.17 6.40
C LEU A 56 -5.45 -1.89 5.31
N THR A 57 -6.47 -2.75 5.19
CA THR A 57 -7.55 -2.54 4.21
C THR A 57 -8.33 -1.27 4.50
N GLU A 58 -8.66 -1.01 5.76
CA GLU A 58 -9.41 0.16 6.19
C GLU A 58 -8.60 1.45 6.00
N LEU A 59 -7.35 1.47 6.46
CA LEU A 59 -6.46 2.63 6.37
C LEU A 59 -6.13 3.00 4.93
N ALA A 60 -5.82 2.02 4.09
CA ALA A 60 -5.58 2.26 2.67
C ALA A 60 -6.86 2.73 1.96
N GLY A 61 -8.03 2.22 2.37
CA GLY A 61 -9.33 2.69 1.89
C GLY A 61 -9.61 4.16 2.26
N ARG A 62 -9.23 4.59 3.46
CA ARG A 62 -9.26 6.02 3.87
C ARG A 62 -8.37 6.85 2.95
N GLY A 63 -7.15 6.40 2.65
CA GLY A 63 -6.24 7.07 1.71
C GLY A 63 -6.87 7.27 0.32
N CYS A 64 -7.58 6.27 -0.20
CA CYS A 64 -8.34 6.40 -1.45
C CYS A 64 -9.50 7.39 -1.36
N GLY A 65 -10.15 7.50 -0.21
CA GLY A 65 -11.33 8.36 0.00
C GLY A 65 -11.00 9.83 0.23
N VAL A 66 -9.79 10.14 0.66
CA VAL A 66 -9.27 11.52 0.82
C VAL A 66 -8.91 12.14 -0.53
N LEU A 67 -8.39 11.32 -1.43
CA LEU A 67 -7.95 11.72 -2.76
C LEU A 67 -9.10 11.65 -3.76
N ASP A 68 -9.09 12.55 -4.75
CA ASP A 68 -10.04 12.47 -5.86
C ASP A 68 -9.84 11.16 -6.63
N THR A 69 -10.94 10.48 -6.93
CA THR A 69 -10.89 9.23 -7.70
C THR A 69 -10.43 9.54 -9.12
N PRO A 70 -9.30 8.98 -9.58
CA PRO A 70 -8.77 9.28 -10.90
C PRO A 70 -9.62 8.65 -12.00
N GLU A 71 -9.71 9.33 -13.14
CA GLU A 71 -10.26 8.76 -14.37
C GLU A 71 -9.24 7.78 -14.98
N LEU A 72 -9.52 6.49 -14.88
CA LEU A 72 -8.64 5.42 -15.35
C LEU A 72 -9.24 4.73 -16.58
N ALA A 73 -8.40 4.40 -17.55
CA ALA A 73 -8.81 3.56 -18.67
C ALA A 73 -9.23 2.16 -18.20
N ASP A 74 -10.08 1.49 -18.97
CA ASP A 74 -10.49 0.12 -18.69
C ASP A 74 -9.28 -0.80 -18.49
N GLY A 75 -9.27 -1.50 -17.35
CA GLY A 75 -8.18 -2.40 -16.97
C GLY A 75 -6.93 -1.72 -16.41
N ALA A 76 -6.86 -0.38 -16.34
CA ALA A 76 -5.70 0.33 -15.78
C ALA A 76 -5.66 0.32 -14.23
N LEU A 77 -6.76 -0.04 -13.56
CA LEU A 77 -6.80 -0.20 -12.11
C LEU A 77 -5.93 -1.39 -11.66
N ARG A 78 -4.76 -1.11 -11.09
CA ARG A 78 -3.80 -2.15 -10.68
C ARG A 78 -4.34 -3.05 -9.58
N ALA A 79 -5.10 -2.47 -8.65
CA ALA A 79 -5.78 -3.22 -7.59
C ALA A 79 -6.69 -4.33 -8.15
N ALA A 80 -7.41 -4.06 -9.25
CA ALA A 80 -8.29 -5.04 -9.90
C ALA A 80 -7.52 -6.14 -10.67
N GLN A 81 -6.25 -5.90 -11.02
CA GLN A 81 -5.40 -6.89 -11.68
C GLN A 81 -4.74 -7.88 -10.70
N LEU A 82 -4.84 -7.63 -9.39
CA LEU A 82 -4.27 -8.47 -8.34
C LEU A 82 -5.03 -9.79 -8.28
N THR A 83 -4.35 -10.89 -8.60
CA THR A 83 -4.94 -12.26 -8.60
C THR A 83 -4.36 -13.14 -7.52
N GLU A 84 -3.14 -12.86 -7.07
CA GLU A 84 -2.39 -13.66 -6.10
C GLU A 84 -1.42 -12.79 -5.31
N LEU A 85 -1.08 -13.21 -4.09
CA LEU A 85 -0.13 -12.50 -3.23
C LEU A 85 1.33 -12.90 -3.52
N GLY A 86 1.57 -14.12 -3.99
CA GLY A 86 2.92 -14.68 -4.09
C GLY A 86 3.54 -14.92 -2.71
N ASP A 87 4.82 -14.63 -2.56
CA ASP A 87 5.51 -14.68 -1.27
C ASP A 87 5.04 -13.54 -0.34
N ALA A 88 4.49 -13.92 0.80
CA ALA A 88 3.88 -12.98 1.75
C ALA A 88 4.86 -11.91 2.26
N ARG A 89 6.08 -12.33 2.62
CA ARG A 89 7.09 -11.46 3.19
C ARG A 89 7.61 -10.47 2.14
N GLN A 90 7.87 -10.95 0.92
CA GLN A 90 8.30 -10.11 -0.19
C GLN A 90 7.22 -9.12 -0.59
N ALA A 91 5.96 -9.55 -0.66
CA ALA A 91 4.84 -8.66 -0.97
C ALA A 91 4.74 -7.52 0.06
N LEU A 92 4.83 -7.83 1.36
CA LEU A 92 4.77 -6.84 2.43
C LEU A 92 5.98 -5.89 2.44
N LEU A 93 7.20 -6.37 2.23
CA LEU A 93 8.39 -5.52 2.14
C LEU A 93 8.31 -4.52 0.98
N ASN A 94 7.88 -5.00 -0.19
CA ASN A 94 7.70 -4.16 -1.36
C ASN A 94 6.57 -3.16 -1.14
N LEU A 95 5.46 -3.58 -0.51
CA LEU A 95 4.33 -2.69 -0.20
C LEU A 95 4.74 -1.57 0.76
N GLY A 96 5.48 -1.89 1.83
CA GLY A 96 5.98 -0.89 2.78
C GLY A 96 6.89 0.15 2.12
N SER A 97 7.66 -0.26 1.12
CA SER A 97 8.51 0.64 0.33
C SER A 97 7.67 1.54 -0.59
N LEU A 98 6.66 1.00 -1.27
CA LEU A 98 5.73 1.78 -2.09
C LEU A 98 4.97 2.82 -1.27
N LEU A 99 4.47 2.46 -0.08
CA LEU A 99 3.79 3.39 0.82
C LEU A 99 4.72 4.52 1.28
N GLY A 100 5.98 4.21 1.59
CA GLY A 100 6.98 5.22 1.92
C GLY A 100 7.28 6.17 0.75
N GLU A 101 7.41 5.64 -0.47
CA GLU A 101 7.61 6.45 -1.68
C GLU A 101 6.41 7.35 -1.98
N ALA A 102 5.19 6.83 -1.81
CA ALA A 102 3.96 7.61 -1.92
C ALA A 102 3.91 8.76 -0.90
N GLY A 103 4.25 8.48 0.37
CA GLY A 103 4.35 9.51 1.40
C GLY A 103 5.37 10.61 1.06
N ILE A 104 6.56 10.23 0.58
CA ILE A 104 7.59 11.21 0.17
C ILE A 104 7.08 12.07 -1.00
N ALA A 105 6.43 11.48 -1.99
CA ALA A 105 5.86 12.22 -3.12
C ALA A 105 4.80 13.23 -2.67
N LEU A 106 3.91 12.82 -1.76
CA LEU A 106 2.90 13.71 -1.16
C LEU A 106 3.52 14.84 -0.34
N VAL A 107 4.61 14.61 0.40
CA VAL A 107 5.33 15.68 1.11
C VAL A 107 5.84 16.72 0.12
N GLY A 108 6.36 16.29 -1.03
CA GLY A 108 6.76 17.18 -2.11
C GLY A 108 5.61 18.03 -2.63
N LEU A 109 4.43 17.42 -2.85
CA LEU A 109 3.23 18.13 -3.28
C LEU A 109 2.70 19.10 -2.22
N ALA A 110 2.59 18.67 -0.98
CA ALA A 110 2.15 19.52 0.14
C ALA A 110 3.06 20.75 0.26
N SER A 111 4.37 20.56 0.11
CA SER A 111 5.36 21.65 0.20
C SER A 111 5.26 22.66 -0.95
N ALA A 112 4.71 22.24 -2.09
CA ALA A 112 4.53 23.06 -3.29
C ALA A 112 3.07 23.50 -3.51
N ALA A 113 2.16 23.17 -2.59
CA ALA A 113 0.74 23.47 -2.73
C ALA A 113 0.49 24.98 -2.61
N ASP A 114 -0.16 25.55 -3.63
CA ASP A 114 -0.55 26.97 -3.67
C ASP A 114 -1.89 27.23 -2.96
N ASP A 115 -2.62 26.17 -2.60
CA ASP A 115 -3.92 26.24 -1.96
C ASP A 115 -4.06 25.29 -0.76
N GLU A 116 -4.87 25.69 0.22
CA GLU A 116 -5.07 24.95 1.47
C GLU A 116 -5.75 23.59 1.26
N ALA A 117 -6.58 23.44 0.22
CA ALA A 117 -7.29 22.19 -0.02
C ALA A 117 -6.32 21.09 -0.47
N THR A 118 -5.45 21.39 -1.43
CA THR A 118 -4.40 20.49 -1.90
C THR A 118 -3.43 20.13 -0.77
N TYR A 119 -3.01 21.12 0.03
CA TYR A 119 -2.16 20.88 1.19
C TYR A 119 -2.82 19.88 2.16
N TRP A 120 -4.08 20.11 2.54
CA TRP A 120 -4.78 19.27 3.50
C TRP A 120 -5.05 17.86 2.97
N GLN A 121 -5.43 17.73 1.70
CA GLN A 121 -5.55 16.43 1.03
C GLN A 121 -4.23 15.65 1.08
N CYS A 122 -3.10 16.31 0.84
CA CYS A 122 -1.79 15.66 0.95
C CYS A 122 -1.49 15.22 2.38
N MET A 123 -1.77 16.05 3.40
CA MET A 123 -1.53 15.71 4.80
C MET A 123 -2.32 14.48 5.25
N GLU A 124 -3.62 14.41 4.93
CA GLU A 124 -4.48 13.28 5.25
C GLU A 124 -4.06 12.00 4.50
N ALA A 125 -3.61 12.14 3.25
CA ALA A 125 -3.11 11.01 2.48
C ALA A 125 -1.73 10.51 2.96
N ILE A 126 -0.88 11.41 3.48
CA ILE A 126 0.40 11.05 4.13
C ILE A 126 0.12 10.24 5.40
N ASP A 127 -0.78 10.71 6.24
CA ASP A 127 -1.20 10.04 7.47
C ASP A 127 -1.72 8.62 7.17
N ALA A 128 -2.63 8.48 6.20
CA ALA A 128 -3.13 7.18 5.78
C ALA A 128 -2.03 6.25 5.23
N ALA A 129 -1.04 6.78 4.51
CA ALA A 129 0.09 6.01 3.99
C ALA A 129 1.03 5.54 5.13
N ASP A 130 1.30 6.39 6.11
CA ASP A 130 2.17 6.07 7.25
C ASP A 130 1.51 5.05 8.18
N GLU A 131 0.23 5.24 8.53
CA GLU A 131 -0.52 4.28 9.33
C GLU A 131 -0.64 2.91 8.62
N SER A 132 -0.86 2.92 7.29
CA SER A 132 -0.85 1.69 6.49
C SER A 132 0.51 1.00 6.52
N ARG A 133 1.60 1.78 6.47
CA ARG A 133 2.97 1.25 6.52
C ARG A 133 3.27 0.66 7.90
N ASP A 134 2.78 1.25 8.97
CA ASP A 134 2.88 0.69 10.32
C ASP A 134 2.17 -0.66 10.43
N ARG A 135 0.98 -0.82 9.83
CA ARG A 135 0.31 -2.12 9.75
C ARG A 135 1.15 -3.16 8.99
N VAL A 136 1.76 -2.77 7.87
CA VAL A 136 2.66 -3.64 7.11
C VAL A 136 3.86 -4.09 7.94
N LEU A 137 4.46 -3.19 8.73
CA LEU A 137 5.58 -3.52 9.61
C LEU A 137 5.17 -4.49 10.72
N GLU A 138 3.99 -4.31 11.31
CA GLU A 138 3.46 -5.25 12.30
C GLU A 138 3.17 -6.63 11.68
N MET A 139 2.60 -6.69 10.47
CA MET A 139 2.40 -7.94 9.74
C MET A 139 3.72 -8.67 9.48
N LEU A 140 4.77 -7.95 9.09
CA LEU A 140 6.11 -8.51 8.89
C LEU A 140 6.69 -9.09 10.18
N ARG A 141 6.47 -8.40 11.31
CA ARG A 141 6.90 -8.87 12.64
C ARG A 141 6.24 -10.19 13.01
N ARG A 142 4.91 -10.27 12.87
CA ARG A 142 4.14 -11.49 13.15
C ARG A 142 4.49 -12.66 12.23
N LEU A 143 4.83 -12.39 10.97
CA LEU A 143 5.35 -13.41 10.08
C LEU A 143 6.67 -13.99 10.58
N ALA A 144 7.59 -13.13 11.03
CA ALA A 144 8.87 -13.57 11.58
C ALA A 144 8.67 -14.43 12.84
N ASP A 145 7.84 -13.98 13.79
CA ASP A 145 7.52 -14.73 15.00
C ASP A 145 6.93 -16.13 14.68
N ARG A 146 6.04 -16.19 13.68
CA ARG A 146 5.46 -17.46 13.21
C ARG A 146 6.52 -18.39 12.63
N ASP A 147 7.40 -17.87 11.78
CA ASP A 147 8.43 -18.67 11.12
C ASP A 147 9.45 -19.21 12.13
N GLU A 148 9.77 -18.44 13.18
CA GLU A 148 10.60 -18.91 14.32
C GLU A 148 9.93 -20.06 15.07
N VAL A 149 8.65 -19.93 15.44
CA VAL A 149 7.89 -20.99 16.14
C VAL A 149 7.78 -22.26 15.28
N LEU A 150 7.66 -22.14 13.96
CA LEU A 150 7.63 -23.30 13.06
C LEU A 150 9.00 -23.99 13.01
N ALA A 151 10.09 -23.23 12.91
CA ALA A 151 11.44 -23.78 12.90
C ALA A 151 11.79 -24.52 14.22
N GLU A 152 11.37 -23.99 15.37
CA GLU A 152 11.57 -24.64 16.66
C GLU A 152 10.83 -25.98 16.76
N ARG A 153 9.63 -26.08 16.18
CA ARG A 153 8.84 -27.33 16.16
C ARG A 153 9.42 -28.39 15.23
N GLU A 154 10.11 -27.98 14.17
CA GLU A 154 10.75 -28.91 13.24
C GLU A 154 12.10 -29.42 13.77
N ALA A 155 12.71 -28.72 14.73
CA ALA A 155 14.00 -29.06 15.33
C ALA A 155 13.91 -29.92 16.61
N GLY A 156 12.71 -30.11 17.18
CA GLY A 156 12.46 -30.89 18.40
C GLY A 156 11.82 -32.24 18.14
#